data_AF-A0A3G6JJ34-F1
#
_entry.id   AF-A0A3G6JJ34-F1
#
_cell.length_a   1.000
_cell.length_b   1.000
_cell.length_c   1.000
_cell.angle_alpha   90.00
_cell.angle_beta   90.00
_cell.angle_gamma   90.00
#
_symmetry.space_group_name_H-M   'P 1'
#
loop_
_entity.id
_entity.type
_entity.pdbx_description
1 polymer ?
#
loop_
_entity_poly.entity_id
_entity_poly.type
_entity_poly.pdbx_seq_one_letter_code
_entity_poly.pdbx_strand_id
1 'polypeptide(L)'
;MRINTKHYQIIHDCEKRYGSIMATPECELRQLQTELNHEEHPDIPIKWTDSNREKFEQMVIQMVDEGYSANAIAGELGAGYSTVKRVIAKYNLTVKGNFRWVLTDAVGNVYYATSKGQARKYLLGGTVGGNHDCIERQLVNDGYTVKYRQSIWADIANGDYYITPHGLFLKHGDDSYEN
;
A
#
# COMPACT_ATOMS: atom_id res chain seq x y z
N MET A 1 4.90 -1.00 9.02
CA MET A 1 4.89 -0.48 10.40
C MET A 1 4.34 0.93 10.34
N ARG A 2 3.09 1.15 10.74
CA ARG A 2 2.45 2.47 10.66
C ARG A 2 2.40 3.12 12.03
N ILE A 3 2.88 4.35 12.07
CA ILE A 3 3.20 5.11 13.28
C ILE A 3 1.90 5.66 13.90
N ASN A 4 1.34 4.94 14.89
CA ASN A 4 0.29 5.42 15.81
C ASN A 4 0.87 6.53 16.74
N THR A 5 0.04 7.36 17.38
CA THR A 5 0.41 8.27 18.48
C THR A 5 1.41 7.68 19.48
N LYS A 6 1.28 6.38 19.79
CA LYS A 6 2.22 5.64 20.66
C LYS A 6 3.62 5.49 20.02
N HIS A 7 3.68 5.30 18.70
CA HIS A 7 4.94 5.30 17.95
C HIS A 7 5.59 6.70 17.96
N TYR A 8 4.81 7.77 17.80
CA TYR A 8 5.32 9.14 17.92
C TYR A 8 5.87 9.44 19.32
N GLN A 9 5.22 8.95 20.38
CA GLN A 9 5.72 9.07 21.75
C GLN A 9 7.03 8.30 21.96
N ILE A 10 7.11 7.07 21.44
CA ILE A 10 8.33 6.25 21.51
C ILE A 10 9.50 6.93 20.76
N ILE A 11 9.25 7.43 19.55
CA ILE A 11 10.25 8.16 18.75
C ILE A 11 10.71 9.41 19.51
N HIS A 12 9.76 10.19 20.04
CA HIS A 12 10.06 11.40 20.80
C HIS A 12 10.88 11.13 22.07
N ASP A 13 10.56 10.06 22.80
CA ASP A 13 11.32 9.67 24.00
C ASP A 13 12.74 9.22 23.65
N CYS A 14 12.92 8.53 22.52
CA CYS A 14 14.25 8.16 21.99
C CYS A 14 15.06 9.40 21.59
N GLU A 15 14.45 10.34 20.87
CA GLU A 15 15.11 11.59 20.48
C GLU A 15 15.47 12.44 21.70
N LYS A 16 14.64 12.45 22.75
CA LYS A 16 14.93 13.16 24.00
C LYS A 16 16.08 12.53 24.78
N ARG A 17 16.21 11.20 24.75
CA ARG A 17 17.21 10.45 25.53
C ARG A 17 18.56 10.35 24.81
N TYR A 18 18.55 10.20 23.49
CA TYR A 18 19.75 9.93 22.68
C TYR A 18 20.06 11.02 21.65
N GLY A 19 19.24 12.06 21.55
CA GLY A 19 19.40 13.18 20.61
C GLY A 19 18.92 12.88 19.19
N SER A 20 18.81 11.61 18.80
CA SER A 20 18.23 11.18 17.53
C SER A 20 17.85 9.70 17.60
N ILE A 21 16.79 9.31 16.89
CA ILE A 21 16.44 7.90 16.74
C ILE A 21 17.54 7.08 16.07
N MET A 22 18.38 7.71 15.23
CA MET A 22 19.52 7.06 14.57
C MET A 22 20.70 6.83 15.52
N ALA A 23 20.70 7.49 16.69
CA ALA A 23 21.71 7.33 17.73
C ALA A 23 21.27 6.35 18.84
N THR A 24 20.04 5.81 18.76
CA THR A 24 19.51 4.85 19.72
C THR A 24 20.26 3.50 19.62
N PRO A 25 20.68 2.91 20.75
CA PRO A 25 21.32 1.60 20.76
C PRO A 25 20.48 0.49 20.09
N GLU A 26 21.14 -0.38 19.34
CA GLU A 26 20.47 -1.40 18.52
C GLU A 26 19.64 -2.40 19.35
N CYS A 27 20.01 -2.64 20.61
CA CYS A 27 19.25 -3.49 21.52
C CYS A 27 17.89 -2.88 21.93
N GLU A 28 17.82 -1.55 22.11
CA GLU A 28 16.57 -0.85 22.41
C GLU A 28 15.68 -0.74 21.17
N LEU A 29 16.27 -0.49 20.00
CA LEU A 29 15.52 -0.52 18.73
C LEU A 29 14.80 -1.86 18.50
N ARG A 30 15.44 -2.99 18.83
CA ARG A 30 14.82 -4.33 18.71
C ARG A 30 13.67 -4.56 19.70
N GLN A 31 13.80 -4.07 20.93
CA GLN A 31 12.72 -4.15 21.92
C GLN A 31 11.52 -3.30 21.50
N LEU A 32 11.76 -2.07 21.04
CA LEU A 32 10.72 -1.19 20.50
C LEU A 32 10.01 -1.83 19.31
N GLN A 33 10.74 -2.47 18.40
CA GLN A 33 10.14 -3.15 17.26
C GLN A 33 9.25 -4.34 17.69
N THR A 34 9.57 -4.99 18.81
CA THR A 34 8.76 -6.06 19.39
C THR A 34 7.50 -5.51 20.06
N GLU A 35 7.61 -4.43 20.83
CA GLU A 35 6.45 -3.74 21.46
C GLU A 35 5.48 -3.15 20.42
N LEU A 36 6.01 -2.64 19.31
CA LEU A 36 5.22 -2.09 18.19
C LEU A 36 4.53 -3.17 17.36
N ASN A 37 5.08 -4.40 17.34
CA ASN A 37 4.47 -5.56 16.69
C ASN A 37 3.46 -6.31 17.59
N HIS A 38 3.35 -5.96 18.87
CA HIS A 38 2.44 -6.59 19.84
C HIS A 38 1.10 -5.85 20.01
N GLU A 39 0.74 -4.88 19.15
CA GLU A 39 -0.66 -4.46 19.06
C GLU A 39 -1.46 -5.59 18.40
N GLU A 40 -2.23 -6.31 19.23
CA GLU A 40 -3.21 -7.30 18.78
C GLU A 40 -4.10 -6.67 17.70
N HIS A 41 -3.89 -7.10 16.45
CA HIS A 41 -4.97 -7.08 15.48
C HIS A 41 -6.13 -7.85 16.11
N PRO A 42 -7.33 -7.27 16.26
CA PRO A 42 -8.45 -8.07 16.71
C PRO A 42 -8.66 -9.19 15.68
N ASP A 43 -8.43 -10.44 16.08
CA ASP A 43 -8.71 -11.69 15.33
C ASP A 43 -10.21 -11.89 15.01
N ILE A 44 -11.01 -10.83 15.10
CA ILE A 44 -12.45 -10.88 14.98
C ILE A 44 -12.86 -10.01 13.79
N PRO A 45 -13.50 -10.59 12.76
CA PRO A 45 -14.17 -9.77 11.75
C PRO A 45 -15.18 -8.87 12.46
N ILE A 46 -14.94 -7.56 12.47
CA ILE A 46 -15.85 -6.59 13.10
C ILE A 46 -17.09 -6.47 12.22
N LYS A 47 -18.07 -7.34 12.50
CA LYS A 47 -19.39 -7.24 11.87
C LYS A 47 -19.98 -5.88 12.22
N TRP A 48 -20.38 -5.14 11.18
CA TRP A 48 -21.00 -3.82 11.34
C TRP A 48 -22.25 -3.93 12.23
N THR A 49 -22.21 -3.25 13.38
CA THR A 49 -23.33 -3.03 14.31
C THR A 49 -23.30 -1.56 14.76
N ASP A 50 -24.44 -1.02 15.19
CA ASP A 50 -24.52 0.37 15.65
C ASP A 50 -23.57 0.65 16.83
N SER A 51 -23.33 -0.35 17.69
CA SER A 51 -22.45 -0.25 18.85
C SER A 51 -20.96 -0.15 18.51
N ASN A 52 -20.53 -0.62 17.32
CA ASN A 52 -19.12 -0.65 16.90
C ASN A 52 -18.85 0.22 15.67
N ARG A 53 -19.81 1.09 15.31
CA ARG A 53 -19.77 1.88 14.08
C ARG A 53 -18.51 2.74 13.96
N GLU A 54 -18.15 3.46 15.02
CA GLU A 54 -16.99 4.37 15.00
C GLU A 54 -15.68 3.60 14.80
N LYS A 55 -15.50 2.49 15.53
CA LYS A 55 -14.34 1.60 15.38
C LYS A 55 -14.25 1.00 13.98
N PHE A 56 -15.38 0.57 13.41
CA PHE A 56 -15.44 0.07 12.04
C PHE A 56 -15.04 1.15 11.03
N GLU A 57 -15.58 2.36 11.17
CA GLU A 57 -15.26 3.47 10.27
C GLU A 57 -13.77 3.85 10.34
N GLN A 58 -13.16 3.86 11.54
CA GLN A 58 -11.72 4.07 11.71
C GLN A 58 -10.87 3.00 11.04
N MET A 59 -11.23 1.72 11.15
CA MET A 59 -10.51 0.64 10.46
C MET A 59 -10.60 0.78 8.93
N VAL A 60 -11.76 1.16 8.39
CA VAL A 60 -11.88 1.42 6.94
C VAL A 60 -10.97 2.57 6.52
N ILE A 61 -10.94 3.67 7.28
CA ILE A 61 -10.05 4.81 6.98
C ILE A 61 -8.59 4.35 6.95
N GLN A 62 -8.15 3.62 7.99
CA GLN A 62 -6.80 3.10 8.09
C GLN A 62 -6.44 2.20 6.89
N MET A 63 -7.27 1.23 6.56
CA MET A 63 -6.99 0.30 5.47
C MET A 63 -7.01 0.98 4.10
N VAL A 64 -7.85 2.00 3.89
CA VAL A 64 -7.83 2.80 2.66
C VAL A 64 -6.50 3.52 2.53
N ASP A 65 -5.99 4.11 3.62
CA ASP A 65 -4.71 4.77 3.60
C ASP A 65 -3.53 3.78 3.41
N GLU A 66 -3.62 2.56 3.94
CA GLU A 66 -2.67 1.46 3.66
C GLU A 66 -2.70 1.01 2.19
N GLY A 67 -3.77 1.36 1.49
CA GLY A 67 -3.97 1.14 0.08
C GLY A 67 -4.75 -0.11 -0.28
N TYR A 68 -5.53 -0.63 0.67
CA TYR A 68 -6.46 -1.70 0.39
C TYR A 68 -7.62 -1.20 -0.48
N SER A 69 -8.01 -2.04 -1.44
CA SER A 69 -9.23 -1.82 -2.21
C SER A 69 -10.48 -2.04 -1.33
N ALA A 70 -11.59 -1.38 -1.66
CA ALA A 70 -12.85 -1.57 -0.93
C ALA A 70 -13.32 -3.04 -0.86
N ASN A 71 -13.02 -3.86 -1.87
CA ASN A 71 -13.31 -5.31 -1.83
C ASN A 71 -12.44 -6.06 -0.83
N ALA A 72 -11.14 -5.71 -0.77
CA ALA A 72 -10.23 -6.32 0.18
C ALA A 72 -10.63 -5.94 1.62
N ILE A 73 -10.90 -4.67 1.87
CA ILE A 73 -11.41 -4.19 3.17
C ILE A 73 -12.69 -4.92 3.57
N ALA A 74 -13.64 -5.10 2.65
CA ALA A 74 -14.87 -5.83 2.91
C ALA A 74 -14.61 -7.29 3.30
N GLY A 75 -13.67 -7.96 2.63
CA GLY A 75 -13.24 -9.32 2.96
C GLY A 75 -12.58 -9.41 4.33
N GLU A 76 -11.58 -8.58 4.59
CA GLU A 76 -10.83 -8.56 5.85
C GLU A 76 -11.71 -8.21 7.06
N LEU A 77 -12.63 -7.25 6.91
CA LEU A 77 -13.53 -6.82 7.99
C LEU A 77 -14.80 -7.66 8.10
N GLY A 78 -15.01 -8.65 7.22
CA GLY A 78 -16.25 -9.44 7.17
C GLY A 78 -17.50 -8.58 6.95
N ALA A 79 -17.36 -7.48 6.21
CA ALA A 79 -18.40 -6.48 6.01
C ALA A 79 -18.92 -6.46 4.57
N GLY A 80 -20.13 -5.95 4.38
CA GLY A 80 -20.67 -5.74 3.04
C GLY A 80 -19.90 -4.66 2.28
N TYR A 81 -19.58 -4.93 1.00
CA TYR A 81 -18.91 -3.97 0.11
C TYR A 81 -19.58 -2.58 0.10
N SER A 82 -20.91 -2.54 0.04
CA SER A 82 -21.68 -1.29 0.06
C SER A 82 -21.51 -0.49 1.36
N THR A 83 -21.25 -1.17 2.49
CA THR A 83 -20.97 -0.52 3.77
C THR A 83 -19.61 0.14 3.76
N VAL A 84 -18.57 -0.56 3.28
CA VAL A 84 -17.23 0.01 3.11
C VAL A 84 -17.26 1.22 2.17
N LYS A 85 -17.92 1.10 1.01
CA LYS A 85 -18.07 2.22 0.06
C LYS A 85 -18.73 3.45 0.65
N ARG A 86 -19.74 3.25 1.50
CA ARG A 86 -20.44 4.36 2.17
C ARG A 86 -19.53 5.09 3.16
N VAL A 87 -18.64 4.37 3.86
CA VAL A 87 -17.63 5.00 4.72
C VAL A 87 -16.60 5.77 3.89
N ILE A 88 -16.08 5.17 2.82
CA ILE A 88 -15.17 5.83 1.87
C ILE A 88 -15.77 7.14 1.35
N ALA A 89 -17.04 7.11 0.92
CA ALA A 89 -17.74 8.29 0.43
C ALA A 89 -18.00 9.33 1.54
N LYS A 90 -18.39 8.89 2.74
CA LYS A 90 -18.65 9.78 3.90
C LYS A 90 -17.42 10.63 4.24
N TYR A 91 -16.22 10.05 4.17
CA TYR A 91 -14.97 10.72 4.51
C TYR A 91 -14.17 11.18 3.27
N ASN A 92 -14.75 11.11 2.07
CA ASN A 92 -14.11 11.50 0.81
C ASN A 92 -12.73 10.87 0.59
N LEU A 93 -12.58 9.60 0.94
CA LEU A 93 -11.30 8.90 0.89
C LEU A 93 -10.97 8.47 -0.55
N THR A 94 -9.70 8.62 -0.94
CA THR A 94 -9.20 8.10 -2.23
C THR A 94 -8.60 6.72 -2.02
N VAL A 95 -9.15 5.72 -2.71
CA VAL A 95 -8.66 4.34 -2.63
C VAL A 95 -7.40 4.20 -3.49
N LYS A 96 -6.32 3.74 -2.87
CA LYS A 96 -5.05 3.46 -3.58
C LYS A 96 -5.18 2.21 -4.45
N GLY A 97 -4.35 2.11 -5.49
CA GLY A 97 -4.38 0.99 -6.43
C GLY A 97 -3.98 -0.33 -5.78
N ASN A 98 -4.68 -1.42 -6.12
CA ASN A 98 -4.20 -2.77 -5.84
C ASN A 98 -3.40 -3.26 -7.05
N PHE A 99 -2.10 -3.47 -6.84
CA PHE A 99 -1.14 -3.84 -7.87
C PHE A 99 -1.10 -5.36 -7.96
N ARG A 100 -1.26 -5.88 -9.18
CA ARG A 100 -1.33 -7.33 -9.43
C ARG A 100 -0.09 -7.87 -10.13
N TRP A 101 0.72 -6.97 -10.65
CA TRP A 101 1.89 -7.27 -11.46
C TRP A 101 3.07 -6.50 -10.95
N VAL A 102 4.21 -7.18 -10.85
CA VAL A 102 5.51 -6.58 -10.57
C VAL A 102 6.37 -6.79 -11.81
N LEU A 103 6.95 -5.70 -12.29
CA LEU A 103 7.87 -5.69 -13.42
C LEU A 103 9.25 -5.28 -12.93
N THR A 104 10.30 -5.87 -13.49
CA THR A 104 11.68 -5.48 -13.21
C THR A 104 12.40 -5.25 -14.52
N ASP A 105 13.02 -4.08 -14.69
CA ASP A 105 13.82 -3.79 -15.89
C ASP A 105 15.24 -4.39 -15.80
N ALA A 106 15.99 -4.26 -16.89
CA ALA A 106 17.36 -4.79 -16.98
C ALA A 106 18.36 -4.13 -16.02
N VAL A 107 18.06 -2.92 -15.51
CA VAL A 107 18.91 -2.17 -14.57
C VAL A 107 18.57 -2.51 -13.12
N GLY A 108 17.40 -3.10 -12.88
CA GLY A 108 16.93 -3.55 -11.57
C GLY A 108 15.84 -2.67 -10.96
N ASN A 109 15.30 -1.68 -11.69
CA ASN A 109 14.17 -0.91 -11.17
C ASN A 109 12.91 -1.77 -11.10
N VAL A 110 12.12 -1.59 -10.05
CA VAL A 110 10.90 -2.37 -9.80
C VAL A 110 9.66 -1.50 -10.02
N TYR A 111 8.70 -2.03 -10.78
CA TYR A 111 7.46 -1.35 -11.14
C TYR A 111 6.25 -2.17 -10.73
N TYR A 112 5.31 -1.55 -10.01
CA TYR A 112 4.07 -2.17 -9.56
C TYR A 112 2.90 -1.71 -10.43
N ALA A 113 2.13 -2.63 -11.01
CA ALA A 113 1.05 -2.29 -11.93
C ALA A 113 -0.26 -3.03 -11.63
N THR A 114 -1.38 -2.33 -11.78
CA THR A 114 -2.72 -2.94 -11.66
C THR A 114 -3.06 -3.83 -12.86
N SER A 115 -2.52 -3.50 -14.05
CA SER A 115 -2.71 -4.25 -15.28
C SER A 115 -1.48 -4.19 -16.19
N LYS A 116 -1.22 -5.28 -16.93
CA LYS A 116 -0.16 -5.33 -17.96
C LYS A 116 -0.33 -4.26 -19.03
N GLY A 117 -1.58 -3.97 -19.42
CA GLY A 117 -1.89 -2.96 -20.44
C GLY A 117 -1.50 -1.55 -20.01
N GLN A 118 -1.79 -1.18 -18.75
CA GLN A 118 -1.31 0.10 -18.20
C GLN A 118 0.21 0.14 -18.10
N ALA A 119 0.84 -0.95 -17.63
CA ALA A 119 2.30 -1.02 -17.58
C ALA A 119 2.91 -0.77 -18.96
N ARG A 120 2.43 -1.48 -20.00
CA ARG A 120 2.87 -1.28 -21.37
C ARG A 120 2.63 0.14 -21.88
N LYS A 121 1.48 0.74 -21.58
CA LYS A 121 1.16 2.12 -21.97
C LYS A 121 2.19 3.11 -21.43
N TYR A 122 2.47 3.04 -20.13
CA TYR A 122 3.28 4.05 -19.45
C TYR A 122 4.79 3.80 -19.56
N LEU A 123 5.23 2.54 -19.66
CA LEU A 123 6.64 2.19 -19.80
C LEU A 123 7.12 2.30 -21.26
N LEU A 124 6.30 1.88 -22.23
CA LEU A 124 6.71 1.77 -23.63
C LEU A 124 6.06 2.80 -24.55
N GLY A 125 5.03 3.52 -24.08
CA GLY A 125 4.31 4.54 -24.87
C GLY A 125 3.49 3.97 -26.03
N GLY A 126 2.61 4.79 -26.62
CA GLY A 126 1.82 4.43 -27.82
C GLY A 126 0.57 3.56 -27.54
N THR A 127 -0.02 3.03 -28.61
CA THR A 127 -1.31 2.32 -28.55
C THR A 127 -1.17 0.95 -27.89
N VAL A 128 -1.97 0.70 -26.84
CA VAL A 128 -2.09 -0.63 -26.24
C VAL A 128 -3.01 -1.47 -27.11
N GLY A 129 -2.44 -2.49 -27.78
CA GLY A 129 -3.19 -3.42 -28.61
C GLY A 129 -2.75 -4.86 -28.38
N GLY A 130 -3.70 -5.79 -28.42
CA GLY A 130 -3.47 -7.22 -28.21
C GLY A 130 -4.05 -7.77 -26.91
N ASN A 131 -4.06 -9.10 -26.79
CA ASN A 131 -4.49 -9.79 -25.57
C ASN A 131 -3.39 -9.75 -24.49
N HIS A 132 -3.70 -10.27 -23.30
CA HIS A 132 -2.78 -10.27 -22.16
C HIS A 132 -1.41 -10.90 -22.48
N ASP A 133 -1.37 -11.98 -23.25
CA ASP A 133 -0.14 -12.68 -23.62
C ASP A 133 0.69 -11.91 -24.65
N CYS A 134 0.04 -11.16 -25.54
CA CYS A 134 0.70 -10.27 -26.48
C CYS A 134 1.38 -9.11 -25.73
N ILE A 135 0.65 -8.49 -24.79
CA ILE A 135 1.18 -7.38 -23.98
C ILE A 135 2.36 -7.85 -23.12
N GLU A 136 2.26 -9.03 -22.52
CA GLU A 136 3.37 -9.60 -21.75
C GLU A 136 4.60 -9.84 -22.61
N ARG A 137 4.44 -10.43 -23.81
CA ARG A 137 5.55 -10.61 -24.75
C ARG A 137 6.21 -9.30 -25.17
N GLN A 138 5.43 -8.24 -25.37
CA GLN A 138 5.99 -6.91 -25.66
C GLN A 138 6.86 -6.40 -24.51
N LEU A 139 6.37 -6.48 -23.27
CA LEU A 139 7.13 -6.09 -22.08
C LEU A 139 8.42 -6.91 -21.94
N VAL A 140 8.35 -8.23 -22.15
CA VAL A 140 9.50 -9.13 -22.08
C VAL A 140 10.52 -8.84 -23.18
N ASN A 141 10.07 -8.59 -24.41
CA ASN A 141 10.95 -8.25 -25.54
C ASN A 141 11.70 -6.92 -25.31
N ASP A 142 11.08 -5.98 -24.59
CA ASP A 142 11.68 -4.70 -24.22
C ASP A 142 12.53 -4.80 -22.93
N GLY A 143 12.79 -6.01 -22.44
CA GLY A 143 13.73 -6.26 -21.35
C GLY A 143 13.14 -6.26 -19.94
N TYR A 144 11.81 -6.34 -19.81
CA TYR A 144 11.15 -6.44 -18.51
C TYR A 144 10.87 -7.89 -18.11
N THR A 145 11.17 -8.24 -16.87
CA THR A 145 10.62 -9.46 -16.25
C THR A 145 9.24 -9.14 -15.69
N VAL A 146 8.20 -9.92 -16.04
CA VAL A 146 6.82 -9.72 -15.55
C VAL A 146 6.43 -10.84 -14.60
N LYS A 147 5.97 -10.51 -13.39
CA LYS A 147 5.52 -11.49 -12.38
C LYS A 147 4.16 -11.10 -11.81
N TYR A 148 3.30 -12.09 -11.58
CA TYR A 148 2.06 -11.89 -10.83
C TYR A 148 2.36 -11.83 -9.32
N ARG A 149 1.93 -10.75 -8.67
CA ARG A 149 2.01 -10.57 -7.22
C ARG A 149 0.94 -9.57 -6.81
N GLN A 150 0.05 -9.96 -5.90
CA GLN A 150 -0.87 -9.02 -5.28
C GLN A 150 -0.10 -8.19 -4.25
N SER A 151 -0.13 -6.87 -4.42
CA SER A 151 0.55 -5.91 -3.57
C SER A 151 -0.31 -4.67 -3.39
N ILE A 152 -0.31 -4.12 -2.18
CA ILE A 152 -0.94 -2.85 -1.85
C ILE A 152 0.10 -1.73 -1.80
N TRP A 153 -0.35 -0.49 -1.65
CA TRP A 153 0.52 0.67 -1.53
C TRP A 153 1.61 0.52 -0.45
N ALA A 154 1.23 -0.04 0.70
CA ALA A 154 2.15 -0.27 1.82
C ALA A 154 3.29 -1.25 1.49
N ASP A 155 3.10 -2.17 0.55
CA ASP A 155 4.09 -3.19 0.17
C ASP A 155 5.17 -2.66 -0.79
N ILE A 156 4.95 -1.50 -1.38
CA ILE A 156 5.87 -0.89 -2.34
C ILE A 156 7.02 -0.26 -1.56
N ALA A 157 8.27 -0.57 -1.91
CA ALA A 157 9.42 0.01 -1.24
C ALA A 157 9.61 1.49 -1.63
N ASN A 158 10.22 2.29 -0.76
CA ASN A 158 10.65 3.64 -1.16
C ASN A 158 11.73 3.53 -2.24
N GLY A 159 11.57 4.28 -3.33
CA GLY A 159 12.41 4.19 -4.52
C GLY A 159 11.90 3.22 -5.58
N ASP A 160 10.83 2.46 -5.31
CA ASP A 160 10.16 1.64 -6.33
C ASP A 160 9.06 2.44 -7.03
N TYR A 161 8.74 2.04 -8.26
CA TYR A 161 7.75 2.70 -9.10
C TYR A 161 6.40 2.02 -9.02
N TYR A 162 5.33 2.78 -9.24
CA TYR A 162 3.98 2.24 -9.33
C TYR A 162 3.17 2.92 -10.42
N ILE A 163 2.23 2.17 -10.98
CA ILE A 163 1.48 2.54 -12.17
C ILE A 163 0.00 2.51 -11.84
N THR A 164 -0.63 3.68 -11.94
CA THR A 164 -2.06 3.87 -11.75
C THR A 164 -2.73 4.14 -13.10
N PRO A 165 -4.08 4.18 -13.17
CA PRO A 165 -4.77 4.64 -14.37
C PRO A 165 -4.34 6.04 -14.83
N HIS A 166 -3.82 6.87 -13.91
CA HIS A 166 -3.49 8.27 -14.14
C HIS A 166 -2.01 8.51 -14.50
N GLY A 167 -1.11 7.58 -14.21
CA GLY A 167 0.32 7.80 -14.49
C GLY A 167 1.25 6.73 -13.90
N LEU A 168 2.54 6.92 -14.17
CA LEU A 168 3.67 6.21 -13.56
C LEU A 168 4.29 7.16 -12.53
N PHE A 169 4.51 6.65 -11.32
CA PHE A 169 4.96 7.43 -10.17
C PHE A 169 6.08 6.70 -9.44
N LEU A 170 6.96 7.44 -8.78
CA LEU A 170 8.02 6.91 -7.94
C LEU A 170 7.62 7.08 -6.47
N LYS A 171 7.77 6.03 -5.65
CA LYS A 171 7.43 6.11 -4.24
C LYS A 171 8.51 6.84 -3.44
N HIS A 172 8.13 7.98 -2.86
CA HIS A 172 8.87 8.75 -1.87
C HIS A 172 8.05 8.81 -0.57
N GLY A 173 8.39 7.97 0.42
CA GLY A 173 7.73 8.02 1.73
C GLY A 173 6.22 7.81 1.66
N ASP A 174 5.48 8.44 2.58
CA ASP A 174 4.02 8.27 2.69
C ASP A 174 3.22 9.04 1.62
N ASP A 175 3.80 10.06 0.98
CA ASP A 175 3.11 11.00 0.07
C ASP A 175 3.75 11.10 -1.31
N SER A 176 3.45 10.14 -2.20
CA SER A 176 3.90 10.19 -3.61
C SER A 176 2.77 10.45 -4.60
N TYR A 177 1.60 10.87 -4.11
CA TYR A 177 0.38 11.04 -4.91
C TYR A 177 0.38 12.26 -5.85
N GLU A 178 1.44 13.05 -5.87
CA GLU A 178 1.49 14.26 -6.71
C GLU A 178 2.10 13.96 -8.08
N ASN A 179 1.36 14.37 -9.13
CA ASN A 179 1.77 14.34 -10.54
C ASN A 179 2.97 15.26 -10.81
#